data_AF-A0A4R0GQ14-F1
#
_entry.id   AF-A0A4R0GQ14-F1
#
_cell.length_a   1.000
_cell.length_b   1.000
_cell.length_c   1.000
_cell.angle_alpha   90.00
_cell.angle_beta   90.00
_cell.angle_gamma   90.00
#
_symmetry.space_group_name_H-M   'P 1'
#
loop_
_entity.id
_entity.type
_entity.pdbx_description
1 polymer ?
#
loop_
_entity_poly.entity_id
_entity_poly.type
_entity_poly.pdbx_seq_one_letter_code
_entity_poly.pdbx_strand_id
1 'polypeptide(L)' 'MARSVEDLESAARTGEWLRPGDVALVLGVSRTAVVRMLNADPPALRYRIKPGSGRHRECHPDDVIAALEQRRQVHGDQ' A
#
# COMPACT_ATOMS: atom_id res chain seq x y z
N MET A 1 13.10 14.54 3.76
CA MET A 1 13.61 13.44 2.92
C MET A 1 12.44 12.53 2.60
N ALA A 2 12.27 12.14 1.33
CA ALA A 2 11.29 11.13 0.97
C ALA A 2 11.79 9.77 1.51
N ARG A 3 10.90 8.96 2.11
CA ARG A 3 11.24 7.59 2.51
C ARG A 3 11.57 6.77 1.26
N SER A 4 12.58 5.90 1.33
CA SER A 4 12.85 4.97 0.22
C SER A 4 11.75 3.91 0.12
N VAL A 5 11.70 3.18 -0.99
CA VAL A 5 10.79 2.04 -1.13
C VAL A 5 11.13 0.97 -0.08
N GLU A 6 12.41 0.72 0.17
CA GLU A 6 12.87 -0.27 1.16
C GLU A 6 12.46 0.10 2.59
N ASP A 7 12.48 1.40 2.92
CA ASP A 7 12.00 1.91 4.21
C ASP A 7 10.50 1.67 4.36
N LEU A 8 9.72 1.91 3.30
CA LEU A 8 8.26 1.73 3.29
C LEU A 8 7.86 0.25 3.36
N GLU A 9 8.58 -0.61 2.66
CA GLU A 9 8.41 -2.07 2.77
C GLU A 9 8.70 -2.55 4.19
N SER A 10 9.81 -2.10 4.77
CA SER A 10 10.18 -2.43 6.14
C SER A 10 9.14 -1.95 7.14
N ALA A 11 8.62 -0.73 6.96
CA ALA A 11 7.53 -0.18 7.76
C ALA A 11 6.24 -1.01 7.65
N ALA A 12 5.85 -1.43 6.44
CA ALA A 12 4.70 -2.32 6.28
C ALA A 12 4.93 -3.67 6.97
N ARG A 13 6.14 -4.25 6.88
CA ARG A 13 6.49 -5.51 7.56
C ARG A 13 6.46 -5.41 9.10
N THR A 14 6.68 -4.22 9.67
CA THR A 14 6.55 -4.00 11.12
C THR A 14 5.12 -3.64 11.55
N GLY A 15 4.17 -3.64 10.62
CA GLY A 15 2.75 -3.36 10.89
C GLY A 15 2.38 -1.87 10.80
N GLU A 16 3.25 -1.02 10.27
CA GLU A 16 2.91 0.39 10.01
C GLU A 16 1.87 0.49 8.89
N TRP A 17 0.81 1.24 9.15
CA TRP A 17 -0.21 1.54 8.15
C TRP A 17 0.29 2.64 7.22
N LEU A 18 0.33 2.34 5.92
CA LEU A 18 0.92 3.24 4.92
C LEU A 18 -0.12 4.15 4.27
N ARG A 19 0.28 5.33 3.79
CA ARG A 19 -0.62 6.19 3.02
C ARG A 19 -0.74 5.67 1.59
N PRO A 20 -1.83 5.97 0.88
CA PRO A 20 -2.00 5.56 -0.52
C PRO A 20 -0.89 6.03 -1.46
N GLY A 21 -0.23 7.15 -1.15
CA GLY A 21 0.95 7.61 -1.90
C GLY A 21 2.17 6.73 -1.67
N ASP A 22 2.40 6.29 -0.44
CA ASP A 22 3.52 5.41 -0.08
C ASP A 22 3.31 4.00 -0.66
N VAL A 23 2.09 3.48 -0.59
CA VAL A 23 1.72 2.20 -1.21
C VAL A 23 1.90 2.24 -2.73
N ALA A 24 1.63 3.37 -3.37
CA ALA A 24 1.85 3.52 -4.80
C ALA A 24 3.33 3.35 -5.18
N LEU A 25 4.24 3.88 -4.34
CA LEU A 25 5.68 3.70 -4.50
C LEU A 25 6.07 2.24 -4.29
N VAL A 26 5.62 1.60 -3.20
CA VAL A 26 5.93 0.20 -2.87
C VAL A 26 5.47 -0.75 -3.97
N LEU A 27 4.25 -0.58 -4.48
CA LEU A 27 3.70 -1.46 -5.51
C LEU A 27 4.18 -1.11 -6.94
N GLY A 28 4.90 0.00 -7.12
CA GLY A 28 5.31 0.49 -8.44
C GLY A 28 4.11 0.86 -9.33
N VAL A 29 3.07 1.46 -8.77
CA VAL A 29 1.84 1.86 -9.47
C VAL A 29 1.49 3.33 -9.24
N SER A 30 0.49 3.85 -9.95
CA SER A 30 0.00 5.21 -9.69
C SER A 30 -0.85 5.29 -8.41
N ARG A 31 -0.84 6.44 -7.74
CA ARG A 31 -1.74 6.71 -6.61
C ARG A 31 -3.21 6.51 -6.96
N THR A 32 -3.61 6.83 -8.18
CA THR A 32 -4.97 6.59 -8.67
C THR A 32 -5.32 5.11 -8.71
N ALA A 33 -4.37 4.24 -9.09
CA ALA A 33 -4.58 2.79 -9.04
C ALA A 33 -4.81 2.31 -7.61
N VAL A 34 -4.02 2.79 -6.64
CA VAL A 34 -4.24 2.47 -5.21
C VAL A 34 -5.62 2.93 -4.75
N VAL A 35 -6.05 4.15 -5.09
CA VAL A 35 -7.38 4.63 -4.73
C VAL A 35 -8.49 3.76 -5.33
N ARG A 36 -8.32 3.24 -6.55
CA ARG A 36 -9.26 2.26 -7.14
C ARG A 36 -9.29 0.96 -6.35
N MET A 37 -8.13 0.44 -5.92
CA MET A 37 -8.07 -0.76 -5.07
C MET A 37 -8.82 -0.57 -3.74
N LEU A 38 -8.73 0.62 -3.13
CA LEU A 38 -9.47 0.95 -1.91
C LEU A 38 -10.99 1.11 -2.12
N ASN A 39 -11.42 1.51 -3.33
CA ASN A 39 -12.81 1.75 -3.66
C ASN A 39 -13.50 0.54 -4.34
N ALA A 40 -12.78 -0.56 -4.56
CA ALA A 40 -13.36 -1.78 -5.12
C ALA A 40 -14.39 -2.41 -4.16
N ASP A 41 -15.28 -3.24 -4.69
CA ASP A 41 -16.29 -3.96 -3.91
C ASP A 41 -16.22 -5.49 -4.21
N PRO A 42 -15.65 -6.31 -3.31
CA PRO A 42 -15.02 -5.91 -2.05
C PRO A 42 -13.68 -5.15 -2.27
N PRO A 43 -13.19 -4.37 -1.28
CA PRO A 43 -11.93 -3.66 -1.40
C PRO A 43 -10.76 -4.62 -1.63
N ALA A 44 -9.94 -4.34 -2.63
CA ALA A 44 -8.73 -5.12 -2.90
C ALA A 44 -7.61 -4.85 -1.87
N LEU A 45 -7.69 -3.71 -1.17
CA LEU A 45 -6.84 -3.37 -0.04
C LEU A 45 -7.73 -2.87 1.09
N ARG A 46 -7.63 -3.49 2.28
CA ARG A 46 -8.26 -2.97 3.49
C ARG A 46 -7.67 -1.61 3.83
N TYR A 47 -8.51 -0.74 4.38
CA TYR A 47 -8.10 0.60 4.79
C TYR A 47 -8.77 1.04 6.08
N ARG A 48 -8.16 2.02 6.74
CA ARG A 48 -8.76 2.76 7.85
C ARG A 48 -8.71 4.25 7.54
N ILE A 49 -9.57 5.02 8.20
CA ILE A 49 -9.48 6.48 8.19
C ILE A 49 -8.62 6.89 9.38
N LYS A 50 -7.55 7.65 9.13
CA LYS A 50 -6.66 8.14 10.17
C LYS A 50 -7.45 9.02 11.15
N PRO A 51 -7.45 8.70 12.46
CA PRO A 51 -8.14 9.51 13.47
C PRO A 51 -7.70 10.97 13.42
N GLY A 52 -8.65 11.90 13.56
CA GLY A 52 -8.38 13.35 13.57
C GLY A 52 -8.04 13.98 12.21
N SER A 53 -7.90 13.20 11.14
CA SER A 53 -7.65 13.73 9.79
C SER A 53 -8.90 13.94 8.94
N GLY A 54 -10.05 13.37 9.36
CA GLY A 54 -11.36 13.42 8.71
C GLY A 54 -11.46 12.72 7.35
N ARG A 55 -10.37 12.63 6.57
CA ARG A 55 -10.39 12.18 5.17
C ARG A 55 -9.17 11.38 4.73
N HIS A 56 -8.11 11.27 5.55
CA HIS A 56 -6.92 10.54 5.13
C HIS A 56 -7.11 9.05 5.38
N ARG A 57 -7.05 8.27 4.30
CA ARG A 57 -7.05 6.82 4.35
C ARG A 57 -5.64 6.30 4.53
N GLU A 58 -5.49 5.21 5.27
CA GLU A 58 -4.26 4.43 5.39
C GLU A 58 -4.57 2.98 5.01
N CYS A 59 -3.66 2.35 4.29
CA CYS A 59 -3.76 1.00 3.77
C CYS A 59 -3.23 -0.02 4.78
N HIS A 60 -3.88 -1.17 4.86
CA HIS A 60 -3.49 -2.24 5.77
C HIS A 60 -2.13 -2.83 5.39
N PRO A 61 -1.18 -2.97 6.34
CA PRO A 61 0.17 -3.46 6.04
C PRO A 61 0.19 -4.84 5.38
N ASP A 62 -0.53 -5.82 5.94
CA ASP A 62 -0.56 -7.18 5.40
C ASP A 62 -1.01 -7.25 3.93
N ASP A 63 -2.00 -6.45 3.54
CA ASP A 63 -2.51 -6.46 2.17
C ASP A 63 -1.51 -5.81 1.21
N VAL A 64 -0.78 -4.79 1.67
CA VAL A 64 0.31 -4.17 0.89
C VAL A 64 1.43 -5.18 0.66
N ILE A 65 1.81 -5.94 1.69
CA ILE A 65 2.84 -6.99 1.57
C ILE A 65 2.37 -8.10 0.64
N ALA A 66 1.14 -8.60 0.80
CA ALA A 66 0.57 -9.63 -0.06
C ALA A 66 0.52 -9.18 -1.53
N ALA A 67 0.10 -7.94 -1.79
CA ALA A 67 0.07 -7.38 -3.15
C ALA A 67 1.48 -7.22 -3.73
N LEU A 68 2.46 -6.81 -2.92
CA LEU A 68 3.86 -6.71 -3.34
C LEU A 68 4.43 -8.08 -3.70
N GLU A 69 4.21 -9.08 -2.85
CA GLU A 69 4.69 -10.45 -3.07
C GLU A 69 4.04 -11.08 -4.30
N GLN A 70 2.74 -10.88 -4.50
CA GLN A 70 2.04 -11.31 -5.71
C GLN A 70 2.65 -10.68 -6.97
N ARG A 71 2.98 -9.38 -6.93
CA ARG A 71 3.63 -8.69 -8.07
C ARG A 71 5.03 -9.22 -8.32
N ARG A 72 5.82 -9.48 -7.28
CA ARG A 72 7.14 -10.11 -7.39
C ARG A 72 7.07 -11.52 -7.96
N GLN A 73 6.00 -12.27 -7.65
CA GLN A 73 5.77 -13.59 -8.23
C GLN A 73 5.39 -13.52 -9.71
N VAL A 74 4.55 -12.55 -10.11
CA VAL A 74 4.13 -12.37 -11.50
C VAL A 74 5.24 -11.78 -12.38
N HIS A 75 6.06 -10.91 -11.82
CA HIS A 75 7.24 -10.32 -12.46
C HIS A 75 8.54 -10.98 -12.02
N GLY A 76 8.46 -12.24 -11.57
CA GLY A 76 9.62 -13.07 -11.23
C GLY A 76 10.39 -13.42 -12.50
N ASP A 77 11.14 -12.43 -12.98
CA ASP A 77 12.24 -12.60 -13.92
C ASP A 77 13.31 -13.49 -13.29
N GLN A 78 13.92 -14.28 -14.15
CA GLN A 78 15.05 -15.18 -13.90
C GLN A 78 16.34 -14.39 -13.62
#